data_AF-A0A0S7XNH0-F1
#
_entry.id   AF-A0A0S7XNH0-F1
#
_cell.length_a   1.000
_cell.length_b   1.000
_cell.length_c   1.000
_cell.angle_alpha   90.00
_cell.angle_beta   90.00
_cell.angle_gamma   90.00
#
_symmetry.space_group_name_H-M   'P 1'
#
loop_
_entity.id
_entity.type
_entity.pdbx_description
1 polymer ?
#
loop_
_entity_poly.entity_id
_entity_poly.type
_entity_poly.pdbx_seq_one_letter_code
_entity_poly.pdbx_strand_id
1 'polypeptide(L)'
;MIKPRFLISGILLLVAIGIVLANSYFGLKPKKILIKTQVENTTIHYEKKSFWNVVGFSNILKSQEKFKLDQISEFKKGLRYGASASNCKIEINELKKSTILRCDVNNVISKYGDSYTAEFEWLLNPLRLDFLDNNFKRSEDMLSWEGKIEGIPTAIILNFPAPINNCHAHVWWSKE
;
A
#
# COMPACT_ATOMS: atom_id res chain seq x y z
N MET A 1 -4.23 -54.42 -45.92
CA MET A 1 -4.65 -54.19 -44.51
C MET A 1 -3.93 -52.94 -44.02
N ILE A 2 -4.66 -52.00 -43.40
CA ILE A 2 -4.22 -50.78 -42.67
C ILE A 2 -3.99 -49.49 -43.50
N LYS A 3 -4.87 -48.51 -43.24
CA LYS A 3 -4.88 -47.07 -43.63
C LYS A 3 -3.93 -46.24 -42.71
N PRO A 4 -4.01 -44.90 -42.65
CA PRO A 4 -3.32 -43.89 -43.47
C PRO A 4 -2.31 -43.05 -42.63
N ARG A 5 -1.45 -42.27 -43.30
CA ARG A 5 -0.64 -41.22 -42.64
C ARG A 5 -1.39 -39.88 -42.65
N PHE A 6 -1.71 -39.44 -41.43
CA PHE A 6 -1.84 -38.08 -40.89
C PHE A 6 -2.14 -36.91 -41.84
N LEU A 7 -3.36 -36.38 -41.68
CA LEU A 7 -3.70 -34.97 -41.82
C LEU A 7 -4.57 -34.62 -40.62
N ILE A 8 -4.10 -33.70 -39.78
CA ILE A 8 -4.84 -32.54 -39.22
C ILE A 8 -3.75 -31.66 -38.59
N SER A 9 -3.34 -30.69 -39.39
CA SER A 9 -2.81 -29.42 -38.94
C SER A 9 -3.96 -28.66 -38.29
N GLY A 10 -3.78 -28.19 -37.05
CA GLY A 10 -4.72 -27.27 -36.42
C GLY A 10 -4.69 -27.36 -34.91
N ILE A 11 -4.65 -26.21 -34.26
CA ILE A 11 -4.65 -25.98 -32.81
C ILE A 11 -3.23 -25.93 -32.21
N LEU A 12 -2.51 -24.84 -32.50
CA LEU A 12 -1.54 -24.31 -31.55
C LEU A 12 -1.42 -22.78 -31.69
N LEU A 13 -2.53 -22.05 -31.55
CA LEU A 13 -2.49 -20.58 -31.62
C LEU A 13 -3.40 -19.86 -30.61
N LEU A 14 -3.60 -20.43 -29.41
CA LEU A 14 -4.37 -19.74 -28.35
C LEU A 14 -3.66 -19.62 -27.00
N VAL A 15 -2.48 -20.24 -26.81
CA VAL A 15 -1.77 -20.14 -25.51
C VAL A 15 -0.81 -18.92 -25.45
N ALA A 16 -0.42 -18.35 -26.59
CA ALA A 16 0.53 -17.24 -26.61
C ALA A 16 -0.06 -15.89 -26.15
N ILE A 17 -1.37 -15.67 -26.30
CA ILE A 17 -1.99 -14.38 -25.93
C ILE A 17 -2.22 -14.27 -24.41
N GLY A 18 -2.44 -15.40 -23.71
CA GLY A 18 -2.62 -15.41 -22.26
C GLY A 18 -1.35 -15.11 -21.47
N ILE A 19 -0.18 -15.52 -21.98
CA ILE A 19 1.10 -15.36 -21.28
C ILE A 19 1.63 -13.92 -21.37
N VAL A 20 1.32 -13.18 -22.44
CA VAL A 20 1.78 -11.79 -22.62
C VAL A 20 1.10 -10.82 -21.64
N LEU A 21 -0.12 -11.11 -21.16
CA LEU A 21 -0.83 -10.24 -20.22
C LEU A 21 -0.39 -10.41 -18.76
N ALA A 22 0.16 -11.57 -18.39
CA ALA A 22 0.60 -11.86 -17.03
C ALA A 22 1.87 -11.09 -16.62
N ASN A 23 2.70 -10.67 -17.59
CA ASN A 23 3.98 -10.02 -17.32
C ASN A 23 3.98 -8.48 -17.41
N SER A 24 2.82 -7.83 -17.61
CA SER A 24 2.79 -6.38 -17.84
C SER A 24 2.71 -5.50 -16.57
N TYR A 25 2.50 -6.09 -15.38
CA TYR A 25 2.33 -5.33 -14.13
C TYR A 25 3.55 -5.36 -13.18
N PHE A 26 4.49 -6.28 -13.41
CA PHE A 26 5.79 -6.28 -12.74
C PHE A 26 6.62 -5.10 -13.27
N GLY A 27 6.46 -3.91 -12.69
CA GLY A 27 7.31 -2.76 -13.02
C GLY A 27 6.67 -1.37 -12.93
N LEU A 28 5.37 -1.25 -12.62
CA LEU A 28 4.75 0.07 -12.42
C LEU A 28 5.22 0.65 -11.08
N LYS A 29 6.30 1.44 -11.12
CA LYS A 29 6.78 2.22 -9.98
C LYS A 29 6.21 3.64 -10.04
N PRO A 30 5.58 4.13 -8.96
CA PRO A 30 5.20 5.54 -8.90
C PRO A 30 6.44 6.43 -8.87
N LYS A 31 6.31 7.67 -9.36
CA LYS A 31 7.38 8.68 -9.32
C LYS A 31 7.52 9.36 -7.96
N LYS A 32 6.45 9.31 -7.14
CA LYS A 32 6.39 9.87 -5.80
C LYS A 32 5.28 9.18 -5.02
N ILE A 33 5.51 8.95 -3.73
CA ILE A 33 4.52 8.41 -2.80
C ILE A 33 4.31 9.40 -1.65
N LEU A 34 3.06 9.52 -1.20
CA LEU A 34 2.69 10.18 0.04
C LEU A 34 1.82 9.23 0.85
N ILE A 35 2.27 8.87 2.04
CA ILE A 35 1.52 8.07 2.99
C ILE A 35 1.04 9.00 4.11
N LYS A 36 -0.24 8.91 4.44
CA LYS A 36 -0.83 9.60 5.58
C LYS A 36 -1.60 8.63 6.44
N THR A 37 -1.55 8.82 7.74
CA THR A 37 -2.48 8.15 8.67
C THR A 37 -3.14 9.17 9.58
N GLN A 38 -4.40 8.92 9.90
CA GLN A 38 -5.12 9.59 10.98
C GLN A 38 -5.61 8.54 11.96
N VAL A 39 -5.26 8.67 13.23
CA VAL A 39 -5.76 7.77 14.27
C VAL A 39 -7.09 8.30 14.81
N GLU A 40 -8.11 7.45 14.82
CA GLU A 40 -9.41 7.71 15.44
C GLU A 40 -9.81 6.51 16.31
N ASN A 41 -9.94 6.73 17.63
CA ASN A 41 -10.15 5.67 18.61
C ASN A 41 -9.10 4.55 18.51
N THR A 42 -9.49 3.36 18.05
CA THR A 42 -8.62 2.18 17.87
C THR A 42 -8.45 1.81 16.39
N THR A 43 -8.80 2.72 15.48
CA THR A 43 -8.71 2.54 14.04
C THR A 43 -7.72 3.54 13.46
N ILE A 44 -6.91 3.09 12.51
CA ILE A 44 -6.01 3.96 11.75
C ILE A 44 -6.58 4.13 10.33
N HIS A 45 -6.99 5.35 9.99
CA HIS A 45 -7.37 5.70 8.63
C HIS A 45 -6.11 5.91 7.79
N TYR A 46 -5.78 4.91 6.96
CA TYR A 46 -4.61 4.90 6.10
C TYR A 46 -4.93 5.47 4.72
N GLU A 47 -4.06 6.35 4.22
CA GLU A 47 -4.07 6.83 2.85
C GLU A 47 -2.69 6.69 2.22
N LYS A 48 -2.60 6.04 1.05
CA LYS A 48 -1.42 6.04 0.19
C LYS A 48 -1.74 6.67 -1.15
N LYS A 49 -1.15 7.83 -1.41
CA LYS A 49 -1.21 8.52 -2.69
C LYS A 49 0.03 8.22 -3.51
N SER A 50 -0.17 7.66 -4.68
CA SER A 50 0.87 7.36 -5.66
C SER A 50 0.72 8.28 -6.87
N PHE A 51 1.81 8.95 -7.25
CA PHE A 51 1.88 9.75 -8.47
C PHE A 51 2.59 8.97 -9.57
N TRP A 52 2.09 9.05 -10.80
CA TRP A 52 2.56 8.24 -11.90
C TRP A 52 3.15 9.10 -13.02
N ASN A 53 4.02 8.51 -13.84
CA ASN A 53 4.38 9.08 -15.13
C ASN A 53 3.27 8.78 -16.17
N VAL A 54 3.33 9.40 -17.35
CA VAL A 54 2.29 9.27 -18.37
C VAL A 54 2.11 7.81 -18.81
N VAL A 55 3.20 7.09 -19.06
CA VAL A 55 3.18 5.70 -19.52
C VAL A 55 2.55 4.79 -18.48
N GLY A 56 3.03 4.86 -17.23
CA GLY A 56 2.51 4.05 -16.14
C GLY A 56 1.05 4.35 -15.82
N PHE A 57 0.65 5.63 -15.87
CA PHE A 57 -0.74 6.00 -15.67
C PHE A 57 -1.64 5.48 -16.79
N SER A 58 -1.20 5.54 -18.06
CA SER A 58 -1.95 4.98 -19.19
C SER A 58 -2.18 3.48 -19.03
N ASN A 59 -1.20 2.73 -18.54
CA ASN A 59 -1.35 1.30 -18.27
C ASN A 59 -2.38 1.02 -17.17
N ILE A 60 -2.41 1.85 -16.12
CA ILE A 60 -3.45 1.77 -15.07
C ILE A 60 -4.84 1.99 -15.69
N LEU A 61 -5.01 3.00 -16.55
CA LEU A 61 -6.30 3.28 -17.20
C LEU A 61 -6.80 2.14 -18.09
N LYS A 62 -5.91 1.39 -18.73
CA LYS A 62 -6.26 0.21 -19.55
C LYS A 62 -6.78 -0.98 -18.73
N SER A 63 -6.58 -0.98 -17.42
CA SER A 63 -6.80 -2.16 -16.56
C SER A 63 -7.17 -1.80 -15.13
N GLN A 64 -8.04 -0.80 -14.98
CA GLN A 64 -8.33 -0.17 -13.70
C GLN A 64 -8.80 -1.15 -12.63
N GLU A 65 -9.73 -2.04 -12.97
CA GLU A 65 -10.32 -2.98 -12.00
C GLU A 65 -9.26 -3.95 -11.46
N LYS A 66 -8.48 -4.56 -12.36
CA LYS A 66 -7.34 -5.41 -11.98
C LYS A 66 -6.33 -4.65 -11.13
N PHE A 67 -5.93 -3.45 -11.53
CA PHE A 67 -5.03 -2.62 -10.75
C PHE A 67 -5.57 -2.34 -9.34
N LYS A 68 -6.86 -2.04 -9.21
CA LYS A 68 -7.50 -1.77 -7.91
C LYS A 68 -7.47 -3.01 -7.01
N LEU A 69 -7.87 -4.17 -7.55
CA LEU A 69 -7.87 -5.43 -6.81
C LEU A 69 -6.45 -5.83 -6.39
N ASP A 70 -5.48 -5.75 -7.31
CA ASP A 70 -4.09 -6.10 -7.04
C ASP A 70 -3.50 -5.19 -5.95
N GLN A 71 -3.70 -3.87 -6.03
CA GLN A 71 -3.19 -2.94 -5.01
C GLN A 71 -3.81 -3.16 -3.61
N ILE A 72 -5.11 -3.46 -3.52
CA ILE A 72 -5.76 -3.76 -2.23
C ILE A 72 -5.26 -5.10 -1.70
N SER A 73 -5.14 -6.11 -2.56
CA SER A 73 -4.63 -7.44 -2.22
C SER A 73 -3.20 -7.37 -1.69
N GLU A 74 -2.30 -6.67 -2.38
CA GLU A 74 -0.91 -6.49 -1.94
C GLU A 74 -0.81 -5.72 -0.63
N PHE A 75 -1.63 -4.68 -0.42
CA PHE A 75 -1.68 -3.99 0.87
C PHE A 75 -2.08 -4.94 2.00
N LYS A 76 -3.17 -5.70 1.83
CA LYS A 76 -3.63 -6.67 2.83
C LYS A 76 -2.63 -7.79 3.09
N LYS A 77 -1.94 -8.28 2.05
CA LYS A 77 -0.86 -9.26 2.17
C LYS A 77 0.35 -8.72 2.91
N GLY A 78 0.55 -7.40 2.98
CA GLY A 78 1.62 -6.77 3.75
C GLY A 78 1.35 -6.71 5.25
N LEU A 79 0.08 -6.82 5.67
CA LEU A 79 -0.31 -6.80 7.08
C LEU A 79 0.20 -8.07 7.80
N ARG A 80 0.74 -7.89 9.00
CA ARG A 80 1.35 -8.93 9.84
C ARG A 80 0.84 -8.78 11.28
N TYR A 81 1.16 -9.75 12.13
CA TYR A 81 0.94 -9.69 13.58
C TYR A 81 -0.52 -9.46 14.02
N GLY A 82 -1.50 -9.95 13.24
CA GLY A 82 -2.93 -9.81 13.57
C GLY A 82 -3.57 -8.50 13.10
N ALA A 83 -2.79 -7.59 12.52
CA ALA A 83 -3.30 -6.41 11.85
C ALA A 83 -4.28 -6.80 10.72
N SER A 84 -5.38 -6.06 10.60
CA SER A 84 -6.38 -6.28 9.56
C SER A 84 -6.77 -4.97 8.88
N ALA A 85 -7.29 -5.07 7.65
CA ALA A 85 -7.78 -3.90 6.93
C ALA A 85 -9.18 -4.10 6.35
N SER A 86 -10.03 -3.12 6.59
CA SER A 86 -11.39 -2.99 6.09
C SER A 86 -11.56 -1.72 5.27
N ASN A 87 -12.74 -1.54 4.66
CA ASN A 87 -13.12 -0.32 3.94
C ASN A 87 -12.12 0.15 2.87
N CYS A 88 -11.38 -0.81 2.29
CA CYS A 88 -10.36 -0.50 1.31
C CYS A 88 -10.97 -0.05 -0.02
N LYS A 89 -10.54 1.09 -0.52
CA LYS A 89 -10.93 1.63 -1.83
C LYS A 89 -9.78 2.30 -2.54
N ILE A 90 -9.85 2.32 -3.87
CA ILE A 90 -8.89 3.04 -4.71
C ILE A 90 -9.61 4.05 -5.60
N GLU A 91 -9.17 5.29 -5.49
CA GLU A 91 -9.61 6.41 -6.32
C GLU A 91 -8.53 6.74 -7.35
N ILE A 92 -8.95 7.03 -8.58
CA ILE A 92 -8.07 7.40 -9.70
C ILE A 92 -8.33 8.87 -10.04
N ASN A 93 -7.28 9.66 -10.11
CA ASN A 93 -7.34 11.06 -10.51
C ASN A 93 -6.55 11.26 -11.80
N GLU A 94 -7.26 11.42 -12.91
CA GLU A 94 -6.68 11.54 -14.24
C GLU A 94 -5.91 12.86 -14.45
N LEU A 95 -6.46 13.97 -13.96
CA LEU A 95 -5.84 15.30 -14.06
C LEU A 95 -4.45 15.31 -13.41
N LYS A 96 -4.36 14.79 -12.18
CA LYS A 96 -3.12 14.72 -11.40
C LYS A 96 -2.27 13.48 -11.70
N LYS A 97 -2.76 12.57 -12.56
CA LYS A 97 -2.14 11.26 -12.86
C LYS A 97 -1.71 10.54 -11.59
N SER A 98 -2.65 10.44 -10.64
CA SER A 98 -2.41 9.87 -9.32
C SER A 98 -3.49 8.89 -8.93
N THR A 99 -3.14 7.95 -8.05
CA THR A 99 -4.08 7.02 -7.43
C THR A 99 -4.02 7.18 -5.92
N ILE A 100 -5.13 6.96 -5.24
CA ILE A 100 -5.22 7.04 -3.78
C ILE A 100 -5.83 5.74 -3.27
N LEU A 101 -5.05 4.94 -2.55
CA LEU A 101 -5.54 3.81 -1.76
C LEU A 101 -5.92 4.33 -0.38
N ARG A 102 -7.15 4.04 0.06
CA ARG A 102 -7.59 4.25 1.44
C ARG A 102 -8.01 2.93 2.05
N CYS A 103 -7.69 2.71 3.32
CA CYS A 103 -8.14 1.56 4.11
C CYS A 103 -8.25 1.98 5.58
N ASP A 104 -9.11 1.30 6.32
CA ASP A 104 -9.13 1.37 7.78
C ASP A 104 -8.32 0.19 8.32
N VAL A 105 -7.26 0.47 9.07
CA VAL A 105 -6.41 -0.54 9.69
C VAL A 105 -6.83 -0.73 11.14
N ASN A 106 -7.11 -1.98 11.51
CA ASN A 106 -7.65 -2.36 12.81
C ASN A 106 -6.76 -3.43 13.47
N ASN A 107 -6.97 -3.66 14.77
CA ASN A 107 -6.19 -4.59 15.60
C ASN A 107 -4.70 -4.22 15.67
N VAL A 108 -4.40 -2.92 15.61
CA VAL A 108 -3.03 -2.37 15.73
C VAL A 108 -2.96 -1.29 16.80
N ILE A 109 -4.04 -1.07 17.54
CA ILE A 109 -4.10 -0.15 18.67
C ILE A 109 -4.72 -0.90 19.84
N SER A 110 -4.00 -0.95 20.94
CA SER A 110 -4.51 -1.40 22.24
C SER A 110 -4.91 -0.22 23.10
N LYS A 111 -5.94 -0.40 23.93
CA LYS A 111 -6.46 0.59 24.87
C LYS A 111 -6.57 0.00 26.26
N TYR A 112 -6.02 0.69 27.25
CA TYR A 112 -6.16 0.36 28.68
C TYR A 112 -6.49 1.63 29.47
N GLY A 113 -7.72 1.71 30.00
CA GLY A 113 -8.24 2.96 30.57
C GLY A 113 -8.22 4.07 29.52
N ASP A 114 -7.59 5.20 29.83
CA ASP A 114 -7.41 6.32 28.90
C ASP A 114 -6.07 6.27 28.15
N SER A 115 -5.27 5.22 28.33
CA SER A 115 -3.99 5.04 27.63
C SER A 115 -4.15 4.20 26.38
N TYR A 116 -3.46 4.61 25.32
CA TYR A 116 -3.46 3.97 24.01
C TYR A 116 -2.04 3.62 23.60
N THR A 117 -1.88 2.51 22.88
CA THR A 117 -0.61 2.12 22.26
C THR A 117 -0.88 1.58 20.87
N ALA A 118 -0.29 2.23 19.85
CA ALA A 118 -0.34 1.82 18.46
C ALA A 118 0.95 1.11 18.04
N GLU A 119 0.79 0.01 17.32
CA GLU A 119 1.83 -0.80 16.68
C GLU A 119 1.90 -0.41 15.20
N PHE A 120 3.06 0.06 14.72
CA PHE A 120 3.27 0.50 13.33
C PHE A 120 4.18 -0.44 12.52
N GLU A 121 4.53 -1.62 13.04
CA GLU A 121 5.31 -2.64 12.33
C GLU A 121 4.68 -3.01 10.98
N TRP A 122 3.35 -3.05 10.92
CA TRP A 122 2.60 -3.32 9.69
C TRP A 122 2.88 -2.29 8.59
N LEU A 123 3.23 -1.06 8.95
CA LEU A 123 3.60 0.02 8.03
C LEU A 123 5.11 0.08 7.81
N LEU A 124 5.89 -0.02 8.87
CA LEU A 124 7.32 0.23 8.87
C LEU A 124 8.14 -0.92 8.29
N ASN A 125 7.81 -2.18 8.65
CA ASN A 125 8.60 -3.33 8.20
C ASN A 125 8.61 -3.52 6.68
N PRO A 126 7.47 -3.40 5.96
CA PRO A 126 7.47 -3.46 4.50
C PRO A 126 8.31 -2.35 3.84
N LEU A 127 8.51 -1.24 4.55
CA LEU A 127 9.27 -0.08 4.09
C LEU A 127 10.74 -0.11 4.56
N ARG A 128 11.10 -1.07 5.42
CA ARG A 128 12.40 -1.15 6.13
C ARG A 128 12.72 0.14 6.88
N LEU A 129 11.70 0.66 7.56
CA LEU A 129 11.81 1.87 8.35
C LEU A 129 11.70 1.57 9.85
N ASP A 130 12.19 2.50 10.65
CA ASP A 130 12.15 2.54 12.11
C ASP A 130 12.02 4.02 12.52
N PHE A 131 11.16 4.33 13.48
CA PHE A 131 10.93 5.72 13.89
C PHE A 131 12.18 6.38 14.46
N LEU A 132 13.01 5.66 15.20
CA LEU A 132 14.22 6.20 15.82
C LEU A 132 15.41 6.11 14.86
N ASP A 133 15.66 4.93 14.28
CA ASP A 133 16.88 4.70 13.49
C ASP A 133 16.82 5.39 12.11
N ASN A 134 15.64 5.83 11.67
CA ASN A 134 15.50 6.57 10.41
C ASN A 134 15.10 8.02 10.58
N ASN A 135 15.31 8.58 11.79
CA ASN A 135 15.18 10.01 12.08
C ASN A 135 13.80 10.57 11.72
N PHE A 136 12.71 9.90 12.12
CA PHE A 136 11.40 10.52 12.02
C PHE A 136 11.37 11.79 12.86
N LYS A 137 10.82 12.86 12.30
CA LYS A 137 10.59 14.12 13.01
C LYS A 137 9.30 13.99 13.80
N ARG A 138 9.40 14.14 15.12
CA ARG A 138 8.28 14.19 16.04
C ARG A 138 7.90 15.64 16.34
N SER A 139 6.62 15.96 16.25
CA SER A 139 6.00 17.11 16.93
C SER A 139 5.07 16.59 18.05
N GLU A 140 4.25 17.46 18.62
CA GLU A 140 3.36 17.11 19.72
C GLU A 140 2.50 15.87 19.43
N ASP A 141 1.76 15.87 18.33
CA ASP A 141 0.75 14.87 17.95
C ASP A 141 1.02 14.22 16.58
N MET A 142 2.26 14.33 16.05
CA MET A 142 2.59 13.86 14.71
C MET A 142 4.01 13.30 14.61
N LEU A 143 4.15 12.25 13.78
CA LEU A 143 5.43 11.75 13.27
C LEU A 143 5.51 11.97 11.76
N SER A 144 6.65 12.44 11.27
CA SER A 144 6.85 12.65 9.83
C SER A 144 8.22 12.20 9.36
N TRP A 145 8.28 11.73 8.11
CA TRP A 145 9.52 11.30 7.47
C TRP A 145 9.48 11.60 5.98
N GLU A 146 10.63 12.00 5.44
CA GLU A 146 10.83 12.18 4.00
C GLU A 146 12.14 11.53 3.59
N GLY A 147 12.12 10.82 2.46
CA GLY A 147 13.29 10.16 1.94
C GLY A 147 13.01 9.41 0.64
N LYS A 148 13.82 8.39 0.36
CA LYS A 148 13.62 7.51 -0.80
C LYS A 148 13.48 6.07 -0.36
N ILE A 149 12.44 5.40 -0.83
CA ILE A 149 12.21 3.96 -0.64
C ILE A 149 12.35 3.30 -2.00
N GLU A 150 13.32 2.40 -2.15
CA GLU A 150 13.67 1.79 -3.45
C GLU A 150 13.89 2.82 -4.59
N GLY A 151 14.48 3.96 -4.25
CA GLY A 151 14.72 5.07 -5.18
C GLY A 151 13.51 5.98 -5.44
N ILE A 152 12.34 5.67 -4.89
CA ILE A 152 11.12 6.46 -5.05
C ILE A 152 11.04 7.51 -3.94
N PRO A 153 10.94 8.82 -4.26
CA PRO A 153 10.66 9.86 -3.27
C PRO A 153 9.36 9.58 -2.51
N THR A 154 9.46 9.48 -1.19
CA THR A 154 8.35 9.12 -0.30
C THR A 154 8.30 10.08 0.88
N ALA A 155 7.10 10.55 1.19
CA ALA A 155 6.80 11.26 2.43
C ALA A 155 5.77 10.46 3.24
N ILE A 156 5.96 10.40 4.56
CA ILE A 156 5.09 9.72 5.51
C ILE A 156 4.70 10.73 6.58
N ILE A 157 3.40 10.82 6.88
CA ILE A 157 2.84 11.69 7.92
C ILE A 157 1.86 10.87 8.74
N LEU A 158 2.11 10.74 10.03
CA LEU A 158 1.26 10.00 10.96
C LEU A 158 0.71 11.00 11.98
N ASN A 159 -0.61 11.20 11.97
CA ASN A 159 -1.31 12.10 12.88
C ASN A 159 -2.01 11.30 13.98
N PHE A 160 -1.92 11.82 15.20
CA PHE A 160 -2.48 11.23 16.42
C PHE A 160 -3.48 12.21 17.06
N PRO A 161 -4.41 11.73 17.90
CA PRO A 161 -5.46 12.59 18.47
C PRO A 161 -5.01 13.40 19.69
N ALA A 162 -3.79 13.19 20.18
CA ALA A 162 -3.26 13.77 21.41
C ALA A 162 -1.71 13.76 21.37
N PRO A 163 -1.04 14.46 22.30
CA PRO A 163 0.41 14.42 22.41
C PRO A 163 0.97 12.99 22.53
N ILE A 164 2.03 12.70 21.77
CA ILE A 164 2.59 11.36 21.67
C ILE A 164 4.00 11.24 22.25
N ASN A 165 4.34 10.01 22.59
CA ASN A 165 5.71 9.55 22.69
C ASN A 165 5.84 8.21 21.94
N ASN A 166 7.05 7.86 21.52
CA ASN A 166 7.27 6.73 20.62
C ASN A 166 8.62 6.04 20.87
N CYS A 167 8.73 4.80 20.41
CA CYS A 167 9.99 4.10 20.23
C CYS A 167 10.12 3.66 18.77
N HIS A 168 10.84 2.56 18.50
CA HIS A 168 11.12 1.98 17.19
C HIS A 168 9.89 1.85 16.27
N ALA A 169 8.81 1.24 16.78
CA ALA A 169 7.59 1.02 16.01
C ALA A 169 6.30 1.25 16.81
N HIS A 170 6.41 1.58 18.10
CA HIS A 170 5.28 1.83 18.97
C HIS A 170 5.07 3.32 19.21
N VAL A 171 3.82 3.75 19.27
CA VAL A 171 3.42 5.11 19.64
C VAL A 171 2.37 5.04 20.74
N TRP A 172 2.51 5.83 21.79
CA TRP A 172 1.55 5.88 22.89
C TRP A 172 1.09 7.31 23.17
N TRP A 173 -0.16 7.42 23.59
CA TRP A 173 -0.81 8.66 23.99
C TRP A 173 -1.89 8.36 25.04
N SER A 174 -2.33 9.41 25.73
CA SER A 174 -3.49 9.35 26.61
C SER A 174 -4.60 10.22 26.05
N LYS A 175 -5.85 9.84 26.27
CA LYS A 175 -6.97 10.72 25.99
C LYS A 175 -6.90 11.90 26.98
N GLU A 176 -7.02 13.12 26.47
CA GLU A 176 -7.22 14.30 27.29
C GLU A 176 -8.61 14.30 27.95
#